data_AF-A0A396Z7C0-F1
#
_entry.id   AF-A0A396Z7C0-F1
#
_cell.length_a   1.000
_cell.length_b   1.000
_cell.length_c   1.000
_cell.angle_alpha   90.00
_cell.angle_beta   90.00
_cell.angle_gamma   90.00
#
_symmetry.space_group_name_H-M   'P 1'
#
loop_
_entity.id
_entity.type
_entity.pdbx_description
1 polymer ?
#
loop_
_entity_poly.entity_id
_entity_poly.type
_entity_poly.pdbx_seq_one_letter_code
_entity_poly.pdbx_strand_id
1 'polypeptide(L)'
;MAGTQKQIQKSSVFSPSGHGDLYALDNLYLSPMRENEVWNFSQVSQFSPYNLGFLCMRSILNANLSKNAITVGGLTPGFIRGLSRIEGFENWKQFRTEGFIPRVVGKEFPLTLNSEIHTILNPALATYEKELFEEWNPKAVTISGTWENQEILMTGVSLPENEKNLPKLLKDLIQLLSGTTGKFYLRTDKHSYLCLKKDKETLGPVFFQEKEKVWDSFVFLILEKEISN
;
A
#
# COMPACT_ATOMS: atom_id res chain seq x y z
N MET A 1 -1.19 25.94 -25.38
CA MET A 1 -1.78 25.01 -24.39
C MET A 1 -1.96 23.66 -25.06
N ALA A 2 -1.03 22.72 -24.84
CA ALA A 2 -1.14 21.36 -25.33
C ALA A 2 -1.40 20.47 -24.12
N GLY A 3 -2.65 20.03 -23.95
CA GLY A 3 -3.01 19.04 -22.96
C GLY A 3 -2.44 17.70 -23.40
N THR A 4 -1.38 17.24 -22.72
CA THR A 4 -0.86 15.89 -22.87
C THR A 4 -1.92 14.94 -22.29
N GLN A 5 -2.69 14.28 -23.16
CA GLN A 5 -3.58 13.20 -22.73
C GLN A 5 -2.70 12.11 -22.07
N LYS A 6 -2.94 11.82 -20.78
CA LYS A 6 -2.36 10.67 -20.07
C LYS A 6 -2.70 9.42 -20.89
N GLN A 7 -1.75 8.89 -21.66
CA GLN A 7 -1.95 7.72 -22.51
C GLN A 7 -1.90 6.48 -21.63
N ILE A 8 -3.02 6.14 -20.99
CA ILE A 8 -3.11 4.93 -20.17
C ILE A 8 -2.97 3.73 -21.11
N GLN A 9 -2.01 2.84 -20.80
CA GLN A 9 -1.72 1.69 -21.67
C GLN A 9 -2.81 0.62 -21.53
N LYS A 10 -3.06 -0.15 -22.60
CA LYS A 10 -4.09 -1.21 -22.67
C LYS A 10 -3.85 -2.35 -21.68
N SER A 11 -4.94 -3.08 -21.38
CA SER A 11 -5.06 -4.27 -20.49
C SER A 11 -3.77 -5.05 -20.26
N SER A 12 -3.48 -5.35 -18.99
CA SER A 12 -2.28 -6.08 -18.58
C SER A 12 -2.60 -7.08 -17.47
N VAL A 13 -1.90 -8.22 -17.52
CA VAL A 13 -1.93 -9.25 -16.47
C VAL A 13 -0.61 -9.19 -15.69
N PHE A 14 -0.69 -8.93 -14.39
CA PHE A 14 0.45 -8.91 -13.48
C PHE A 14 0.51 -10.22 -12.70
N SER A 15 1.69 -10.82 -12.58
CA SER A 15 1.87 -12.09 -11.85
C SER A 15 3.02 -11.92 -10.85
N PRO A 16 2.72 -11.70 -9.56
CA PRO A 16 3.75 -11.68 -8.52
C PRO A 16 4.46 -13.02 -8.45
N SER A 17 5.79 -13.01 -8.37
CA SER A 17 6.55 -14.22 -8.13
C SER A 17 6.28 -14.73 -6.71
N GLY A 18 6.41 -16.05 -6.50
CA GLY A 18 6.17 -16.67 -5.19
C GLY A 18 7.15 -16.23 -4.09
N HIS A 19 8.23 -15.53 -4.43
CA HIS A 19 9.16 -14.94 -3.47
C HIS A 19 8.73 -13.51 -3.15
N GLY A 20 8.25 -13.30 -1.92
CA GLY A 20 7.82 -11.99 -1.39
C GLY A 20 8.97 -11.03 -1.12
N ASP A 21 9.97 -10.95 -2.02
CA ASP A 21 10.98 -9.92 -1.96
C ASP A 21 10.31 -8.55 -2.11
N LEU A 22 10.41 -7.74 -1.06
CA LEU A 22 9.79 -6.43 -0.97
C LEU A 22 10.24 -5.48 -2.08
N TYR A 23 11.48 -5.61 -2.58
CA TYR A 23 11.94 -4.82 -3.72
C TYR A 23 11.27 -5.24 -5.03
N ALA A 24 11.03 -6.53 -5.21
CA ALA A 24 10.28 -7.03 -6.37
C ALA A 24 8.81 -6.61 -6.30
N LEU A 25 8.23 -6.64 -5.10
CA LEU A 25 6.86 -6.17 -4.86
C LEU A 25 6.72 -4.68 -5.11
N ASP A 26 7.63 -3.85 -4.61
CA ASP A 26 7.66 -2.41 -4.91
C ASP A 26 7.67 -2.18 -6.42
N ASN A 27 8.66 -2.74 -7.14
CA ASN A 27 8.75 -2.50 -8.58
C ASN A 27 7.52 -2.98 -9.37
N LEU A 28 6.89 -4.09 -8.93
CA LEU A 28 5.72 -4.65 -9.59
C LEU A 28 4.45 -3.86 -9.29
N TYR A 29 4.11 -3.69 -8.01
CA TYR A 29 2.90 -3.01 -7.56
C TYR A 29 2.98 -1.50 -7.77
N LEU A 30 4.20 -0.97 -7.79
CA LEU A 30 4.53 0.41 -8.09
C LEU A 30 4.95 0.64 -9.57
N SER A 31 4.55 -0.27 -10.47
CA SER A 31 4.70 -0.17 -11.94
C SER A 31 3.58 0.66 -12.63
N PRO A 32 3.82 1.31 -13.78
CA PRO A 32 2.83 2.18 -14.43
C PRO A 32 1.41 1.58 -14.55
N MET A 33 0.39 2.39 -14.27
CA MET A 33 -1.03 2.00 -14.30
C MET A 33 -1.49 1.56 -15.70
N ARG A 34 -2.41 0.60 -15.74
CA ARG A 34 -2.98 0.02 -16.95
C ARG A 34 -4.50 0.08 -16.86
N GLU A 35 -5.17 0.25 -18.00
CA GLU A 35 -6.63 0.07 -18.04
C GLU A 35 -6.98 -1.41 -17.80
N ASN A 36 -8.00 -1.69 -16.99
CA ASN A 36 -8.49 -3.05 -16.70
C ASN A 36 -7.38 -3.99 -16.19
N GLU A 37 -6.74 -3.62 -15.08
CA GLU A 37 -5.67 -4.42 -14.49
C GLU A 37 -6.18 -5.75 -13.92
N VAL A 38 -5.48 -6.82 -14.26
CA VAL A 38 -5.70 -8.15 -13.69
C VAL A 38 -4.44 -8.60 -12.96
N TRP A 39 -4.60 -9.01 -11.71
CA TRP A 39 -3.54 -9.53 -10.85
C TRP A 39 -3.73 -11.02 -10.65
N ASN A 40 -2.82 -11.82 -11.21
CA ASN A 40 -2.84 -13.27 -11.11
C ASN A 40 -1.87 -13.78 -10.02
N PHE A 41 -2.43 -14.33 -8.95
CA PHE A 41 -1.69 -14.85 -7.80
C PHE A 41 -1.40 -16.36 -7.88
N SER A 42 -1.56 -16.98 -9.05
CA SER A 42 -1.40 -18.44 -9.19
C SER A 42 -0.01 -18.96 -8.82
N GLN A 43 1.01 -18.09 -8.84
CA GLN A 43 2.39 -18.42 -8.45
C GLN A 43 2.69 -18.14 -6.97
N VAL A 44 1.76 -17.54 -6.24
CA VAL A 44 1.92 -17.19 -4.82
C VAL A 44 1.33 -18.31 -3.95
N SER A 45 2.20 -19.15 -3.41
CA SER A 45 1.81 -20.38 -2.71
C SER A 45 1.22 -20.14 -1.31
N GLN A 46 1.66 -19.09 -0.62
CA GLN A 46 1.25 -18.75 0.75
C GLN A 46 0.76 -17.30 0.85
N PHE A 47 -0.08 -17.05 1.85
CA PHE A 47 -0.50 -15.69 2.16
C PHE A 47 0.70 -14.88 2.66
N SER A 48 0.79 -13.62 2.23
CA SER A 48 1.75 -12.65 2.73
C SER A 48 1.02 -11.34 3.02
N PRO A 49 1.12 -10.80 4.25
CA PRO A 49 0.59 -9.48 4.56
C PRO A 49 1.12 -8.39 3.61
N TYR A 50 2.38 -8.49 3.17
CA TYR A 50 2.96 -7.52 2.24
C TYR A 50 2.30 -7.53 0.87
N ASN A 51 2.06 -8.72 0.30
CA ASN A 51 1.34 -8.84 -0.96
C ASN A 51 -0.04 -8.18 -0.88
N LEU A 52 -0.74 -8.37 0.25
CA LEU A 52 -2.01 -7.71 0.48
C LEU A 52 -1.86 -6.19 0.63
N GLY A 53 -0.90 -5.73 1.43
CA GLY A 53 -0.66 -4.29 1.65
C GLY A 53 -0.38 -3.56 0.35
N PHE A 54 0.54 -4.08 -0.48
CA PHE A 54 0.82 -3.52 -1.80
C PHE A 54 -0.39 -3.60 -2.75
N LEU A 55 -1.16 -4.69 -2.72
CA LEU A 55 -2.37 -4.83 -3.54
C LEU A 55 -3.45 -3.81 -3.13
N CYS A 56 -3.68 -3.62 -1.83
CA CYS A 56 -4.61 -2.62 -1.32
C CYS A 56 -4.14 -1.21 -1.69
N MET A 57 -2.85 -0.91 -1.52
CA MET A 57 -2.27 0.37 -1.92
C MET A 57 -2.44 0.62 -3.43
N ARG A 58 -2.18 -0.39 -4.26
CA ARG A 58 -2.42 -0.32 -5.71
C ARG A 58 -3.89 -0.04 -6.02
N SER A 59 -4.80 -0.71 -5.32
CA SER A 59 -6.23 -0.57 -5.56
C SER A 59 -6.79 0.82 -5.22
N ILE A 60 -6.31 1.46 -4.14
CA ILE A 60 -6.72 2.83 -3.82
C ILE A 60 -6.22 3.84 -4.84
N LEU A 61 -4.99 3.65 -5.35
CA LEU A 61 -4.39 4.52 -6.36
C LEU A 61 -5.09 4.37 -7.72
N ASN A 62 -5.42 3.13 -8.11
CA ASN A 62 -6.18 2.90 -9.34
C ASN A 62 -7.60 3.51 -9.26
N ALA A 63 -8.24 3.46 -8.09
CA ALA A 63 -9.59 3.98 -7.93
C ALA A 63 -9.72 5.50 -8.16
N ASN A 64 -8.61 6.26 -8.14
CA ASN A 64 -8.61 7.70 -8.47
C ASN A 64 -8.54 7.95 -9.98
N LEU A 65 -8.02 7.00 -10.74
CA LEU A 65 -7.74 7.13 -12.18
C LEU A 65 -8.76 6.40 -13.05
N SER A 66 -9.29 5.29 -12.56
CA SER A 66 -10.21 4.42 -13.28
C SER A 66 -11.49 4.22 -12.47
N LYS A 67 -12.63 4.16 -13.19
CA LYS A 67 -13.92 3.77 -12.60
C LYS A 67 -13.98 2.26 -12.28
N ASN A 68 -13.12 1.47 -12.89
CA ASN A 68 -13.10 0.01 -12.72
C ASN A 68 -12.11 -0.36 -11.62
N ALA A 69 -12.58 -1.14 -10.65
CA ALA A 69 -11.72 -1.80 -9.67
C ALA A 69 -10.77 -2.78 -10.36
N ILE A 70 -9.54 -2.92 -9.84
CA ILE A 70 -8.61 -3.94 -10.33
C ILE A 70 -9.19 -5.33 -10.04
N THR A 71 -8.90 -6.30 -10.90
CA THR A 71 -9.34 -7.69 -10.74
C THR A 71 -8.19 -8.54 -10.19
N VAL A 72 -8.47 -9.42 -9.24
CA VAL A 72 -7.48 -10.26 -8.57
C VAL A 72 -7.91 -11.71 -8.65
N GLY A 73 -7.17 -12.54 -9.38
CA GLY A 73 -7.49 -13.94 -9.63
C GLY A 73 -6.32 -14.87 -9.32
N GLY A 74 -6.54 -16.17 -9.58
CA GLY A 74 -5.52 -17.21 -9.34
C GLY A 74 -5.13 -17.40 -7.87
N LEU A 75 -5.98 -16.97 -6.92
CA LEU A 75 -5.68 -17.07 -5.50
C LEU A 75 -5.54 -18.54 -5.08
N THR A 76 -4.39 -18.91 -4.53
CA THR A 76 -4.14 -20.26 -4.02
C THR A 76 -4.93 -20.52 -2.73
N PRO A 77 -5.19 -21.79 -2.37
CA PRO A 77 -5.88 -22.12 -1.11
C PRO A 77 -5.18 -21.53 0.13
N GLY A 78 -3.85 -21.41 0.12
CA GLY A 78 -3.08 -20.75 1.18
C GLY A 78 -3.42 -19.26 1.29
N PHE A 79 -3.48 -18.57 0.16
CA PHE A 79 -3.82 -17.15 0.10
C PHE A 79 -5.27 -16.89 0.51
N ILE A 80 -6.23 -17.69 0.01
CA ILE A 80 -7.65 -17.61 0.38
C ILE A 80 -7.83 -17.78 1.89
N ARG A 81 -7.16 -18.79 2.49
CA ARG A 81 -7.18 -18.98 3.95
C ARG A 81 -6.60 -17.78 4.70
N GLY A 82 -5.55 -17.15 4.19
CA GLY A 82 -5.02 -15.90 4.77
C GLY A 82 -6.05 -14.78 4.76
N LEU A 83 -6.62 -14.46 3.59
CA LEU A 83 -7.65 -13.42 3.45
C LEU A 83 -8.87 -13.67 4.33
N SER A 84 -9.30 -14.93 4.47
CA SER A 84 -10.46 -15.31 5.31
C SER A 84 -10.29 -15.00 6.80
N ARG A 85 -9.04 -14.74 7.23
CA ARG A 85 -8.65 -14.44 8.61
C ARG A 85 -8.36 -12.95 8.82
N ILE A 86 -8.78 -12.08 7.90
CA ILE A 86 -8.59 -10.64 8.03
C ILE A 86 -9.93 -10.00 8.32
N GLU A 87 -10.02 -9.37 9.48
CA GLU A 87 -11.21 -8.61 9.85
C GLU A 87 -11.38 -7.41 8.91
N GLY A 88 -12.59 -7.20 8.40
CA GLY A 88 -12.92 -6.05 7.55
C GLY A 88 -12.58 -6.25 6.07
N PHE A 89 -11.95 -7.36 5.69
CA PHE A 89 -11.68 -7.66 4.27
C PHE A 89 -12.95 -7.75 3.43
N GLU A 90 -14.04 -8.25 3.98
CA GLU A 90 -15.35 -8.31 3.32
C GLU A 90 -15.93 -6.93 2.95
N ASN A 91 -15.46 -5.87 3.63
CA ASN A 91 -15.88 -4.50 3.37
C ASN A 91 -14.97 -3.78 2.38
N TRP A 92 -13.84 -4.39 1.99
CA TRP A 92 -12.91 -3.82 1.03
C TRP A 92 -13.48 -3.92 -0.40
N LYS A 93 -13.71 -2.77 -1.03
CA LYS A 93 -14.39 -2.66 -2.35
C LYS A 93 -13.48 -2.12 -3.45
N GLN A 94 -12.22 -1.82 -3.13
CA GLN A 94 -11.28 -1.15 -4.02
C GLN A 94 -10.67 -2.10 -5.07
N PHE A 95 -10.75 -3.42 -4.84
CA PHE A 95 -10.50 -4.44 -5.85
C PHE A 95 -11.53 -5.56 -5.81
N ARG A 96 -11.67 -6.28 -6.93
CA ARG A 96 -12.55 -7.44 -7.06
C ARG A 96 -11.74 -8.73 -7.07
N THR A 97 -12.12 -9.71 -6.25
CA THR A 97 -11.54 -11.07 -6.34
C THR A 97 -12.31 -11.93 -7.35
N GLU A 98 -11.58 -12.73 -8.12
CA GLU A 98 -12.14 -13.84 -8.88
C GLU A 98 -12.25 -15.05 -7.95
N GLY A 99 -13.47 -15.53 -7.75
CA GLY A 99 -13.77 -16.59 -6.79
C GLY A 99 -14.18 -16.04 -5.42
N PHE A 100 -14.64 -16.99 -4.59
CA PHE A 100 -15.20 -16.72 -3.29
C PHE A 100 -14.13 -16.73 -2.20
N ILE A 101 -14.11 -15.69 -1.36
CA ILE A 101 -13.31 -15.64 -0.13
C ILE A 101 -14.24 -15.86 1.06
N PRO A 102 -14.15 -17.00 1.77
CA PRO A 102 -14.99 -17.26 2.91
C PRO A 102 -14.65 -16.30 4.05
N ARG A 103 -15.66 -15.86 4.80
CA ARG A 103 -15.47 -15.19 6.08
C ARG A 103 -15.43 -16.24 7.19
N VAL A 104 -14.40 -16.24 8.02
CA VAL A 104 -14.35 -17.08 9.22
C VAL A 104 -15.06 -16.34 10.36
N VAL A 105 -16.12 -16.91 10.92
CA VAL A 105 -16.86 -16.32 12.05
C VAL A 105 -16.39 -16.96 13.36
N GLY A 106 -16.32 -16.16 14.44
CA GLY A 106 -16.11 -16.67 15.81
C GLY A 106 -14.65 -16.99 16.17
N LYS A 107 -13.67 -16.41 15.47
CA LYS A 107 -12.25 -16.47 15.84
C LYS A 107 -11.69 -15.06 15.97
N GLU A 108 -10.69 -14.89 16.84
CA GLU A 108 -9.85 -13.70 16.82
C GLU A 108 -9.11 -13.62 15.48
N PHE A 109 -9.20 -12.45 14.85
CA PHE A 109 -8.54 -12.20 13.58
C PHE A 109 -7.11 -11.72 13.85
N PRO A 110 -6.08 -12.38 13.28
CA PRO A 110 -4.70 -11.94 13.41
C PRO A 110 -4.47 -10.54 12.83
N LEU A 111 -5.25 -10.13 11.82
CA LEU A 111 -5.11 -8.85 11.16
C LEU A 111 -6.47 -8.19 10.98
N THR A 112 -6.49 -6.86 11.05
CA THR A 112 -7.63 -6.01 10.73
C THR A 112 -7.27 -5.14 9.53
N LEU A 113 -8.20 -4.98 8.59
CA LEU A 113 -8.10 -4.12 7.41
C LEU A 113 -9.23 -3.08 7.44
N ASN A 114 -8.89 -1.81 7.25
CA ASN A 114 -9.87 -0.74 7.06
C ASN A 114 -9.37 0.30 6.05
N SER A 115 -10.26 1.22 5.67
CA SER A 115 -9.97 2.33 4.75
C SER A 115 -9.73 3.66 5.47
N GLU A 116 -9.48 3.65 6.77
CA GLU A 116 -9.24 4.85 7.57
C GLU A 116 -7.77 5.27 7.48
N ILE A 117 -7.54 6.58 7.55
CA ILE A 117 -6.19 7.13 7.65
C ILE A 117 -5.71 6.89 9.07
N HIS A 118 -4.64 6.10 9.20
CA HIS A 118 -4.07 5.83 10.50
C HIS A 118 -3.47 7.10 11.11
N THR A 119 -3.68 7.31 12.40
CA THR A 119 -3.30 8.53 13.13
C THR A 119 -1.80 8.83 13.09
N ILE A 120 -0.98 7.82 12.85
CA ILE A 120 0.48 7.92 12.66
C ILE A 120 0.85 8.81 11.47
N LEU A 121 -0.03 8.91 10.48
CA LEU A 121 0.14 9.79 9.32
C LEU A 121 -0.34 11.20 9.61
N ASN A 122 -1.13 11.45 10.66
CA ASN A 122 -1.74 12.76 10.92
C ASN A 122 -0.71 13.90 11.03
N PRO A 123 0.43 13.76 11.73
CA PRO A 123 1.39 14.87 11.84
C PRO A 123 2.03 15.22 10.48
N ALA A 124 2.26 14.20 9.66
CA ALA A 124 2.76 14.36 8.30
C ALA A 124 1.69 15.01 7.40
N LEU A 125 0.42 14.59 7.55
CA LEU A 125 -0.71 15.13 6.78
C LEU A 125 -1.19 16.49 7.30
N ALA A 126 -0.86 16.88 8.53
CA ALA A 126 -1.22 18.19 9.10
C ALA A 126 -0.55 19.36 8.37
N THR A 127 0.46 19.09 7.53
CA THR A 127 1.03 20.12 6.65
C THR A 127 0.11 20.49 5.49
N TYR A 128 -0.95 19.73 5.26
CA TYR A 128 -2.00 20.05 4.28
C TYR A 128 -3.08 20.92 4.94
N GLU A 129 -3.64 21.86 4.19
CA GLU A 129 -4.78 22.64 4.66
C GLU A 129 -5.97 21.70 4.91
N LYS A 130 -6.46 21.67 6.15
CA LYS A 130 -7.47 20.72 6.61
C LYS A 130 -8.76 20.78 5.77
N GLU A 131 -9.14 21.98 5.34
CA GLU A 131 -10.31 22.25 4.50
C GLU A 131 -10.18 21.60 3.11
N LEU A 132 -8.99 21.69 2.50
CA LEU A 132 -8.69 21.01 1.23
C LEU A 132 -8.65 19.49 1.39
N PHE A 133 -8.25 19.00 2.57
CA PHE A 133 -8.15 17.56 2.86
C PHE A 133 -9.53 16.91 3.03
N GLU A 134 -10.45 17.60 3.71
CA GLU A 134 -11.85 17.16 3.87
C GLU A 134 -12.60 17.18 2.53
N GLU A 135 -12.39 18.21 1.69
CA GLU A 135 -12.98 18.28 0.35
C GLU A 135 -12.46 17.17 -0.58
N TRP A 136 -11.19 16.81 -0.44
CA TRP A 136 -10.52 15.86 -1.31
C TRP A 136 -10.82 14.39 -0.97
N ASN A 137 -11.18 14.09 0.29
CA ASN A 137 -11.53 12.75 0.78
C ASN A 137 -10.51 11.66 0.32
N PRO A 138 -9.23 11.77 0.73
CA PRO A 138 -8.19 10.85 0.31
C PRO A 138 -8.55 9.41 0.62
N LYS A 139 -8.27 8.52 -0.34
CA LYS A 139 -8.38 7.09 -0.11
C LYS A 139 -7.18 6.61 0.69
N ALA A 140 -7.46 5.76 1.66
CA ALA A 140 -6.46 5.18 2.52
C ALA A 140 -6.67 3.68 2.70
N VAL A 141 -5.62 3.05 3.21
CA VAL A 141 -5.61 1.67 3.66
C VAL A 141 -4.87 1.62 4.98
N THR A 142 -5.41 0.87 5.93
CA THR A 142 -4.68 0.48 7.14
C THR A 142 -4.88 -1.00 7.38
N ILE A 143 -3.78 -1.73 7.53
CA ILE A 143 -3.73 -3.13 7.95
C ILE A 143 -2.90 -3.19 9.22
N SER A 144 -3.45 -3.73 10.30
CA SER A 144 -2.74 -3.85 11.57
C SER A 144 -3.04 -5.16 12.27
N GLY A 145 -2.12 -5.61 13.13
CA GLY A 145 -2.30 -6.79 13.99
C GLY A 145 -1.04 -7.62 14.11
N THR A 146 -1.20 -8.92 14.34
CA THR A 146 -0.12 -9.87 14.53
C THR A 146 -0.19 -11.01 13.51
N TRP A 147 0.88 -11.21 12.74
CA TRP A 147 1.02 -12.32 11.81
C TRP A 147 2.33 -13.06 12.07
N GLU A 148 2.28 -14.38 12.27
CA GLU A 148 3.49 -15.22 12.45
C GLU A 148 4.51 -14.66 13.47
N ASN A 149 4.03 -14.27 14.66
CA ASN A 149 4.82 -13.66 15.75
C ASN A 149 5.42 -12.28 15.46
N GLN A 150 4.94 -11.60 14.43
CA GLN A 150 5.32 -10.23 14.11
C GLN A 150 4.11 -9.31 14.27
N GLU A 151 4.28 -8.23 15.01
CA GLU A 151 3.35 -7.10 15.01
C GLU A 151 3.59 -6.28 13.74
N ILE A 152 2.52 -6.07 12.96
CA ILE A 152 2.56 -5.42 11.66
C ILE A 152 1.61 -4.23 11.68
N LEU A 153 2.08 -3.08 11.19
CA LEU A 153 1.24 -1.95 10.83
C LEU A 153 1.62 -1.50 9.41
N MET A 154 0.73 -1.74 8.45
CA MET A 154 0.82 -1.19 7.10
C MET A 154 -0.24 -0.11 6.94
N THR A 155 0.14 1.12 6.63
CA THR A 155 -0.82 2.20 6.38
C THR A 155 -0.39 3.04 5.21
N GLY A 156 -1.34 3.41 4.36
CA GLY A 156 -1.07 4.19 3.18
C GLY A 156 -2.21 5.11 2.83
N VAL A 157 -1.87 6.21 2.18
CA VAL A 157 -2.81 7.24 1.77
C VAL A 157 -2.39 7.75 0.41
N SER A 158 -3.32 7.85 -0.53
CA SER A 158 -3.08 8.65 -1.74
C SER A 158 -2.83 10.10 -1.30
N LEU A 159 -2.05 10.89 -2.05
CA LEU A 159 -1.79 12.32 -1.86
C LEU A 159 -2.21 13.10 -3.13
N PRO A 160 -2.58 14.40 -3.02
CA PRO A 160 -3.01 15.17 -4.19
C PRO A 160 -1.80 15.56 -5.07
N GLU A 161 -2.03 15.84 -6.36
CA GLU A 161 -0.95 16.31 -7.26
C GLU A 161 -0.34 17.64 -6.75
N ASN A 162 0.98 17.79 -6.89
CA ASN A 162 1.83 18.94 -6.49
C ASN A 162 2.23 19.03 -5.00
N GLU A 163 2.87 17.99 -4.49
CA GLU A 163 3.47 18.03 -3.15
C GLU A 163 4.72 18.92 -3.11
N LYS A 164 4.62 20.09 -2.46
CA LYS A 164 5.76 21.01 -2.28
C LYS A 164 6.63 20.71 -1.06
N ASN A 165 6.22 19.85 -0.14
CA ASN A 165 6.87 19.68 1.18
C ASN A 165 7.33 18.25 1.51
N LEU A 166 7.69 17.46 0.50
CA LEU A 166 8.14 16.08 0.67
C LEU A 166 9.29 15.85 1.67
N PRO A 167 10.39 16.65 1.65
CA PRO A 167 11.48 16.44 2.58
C PRO A 167 11.06 16.66 4.04
N LYS A 168 10.07 17.54 4.26
CA LYS A 168 9.48 17.78 5.57
C LYS A 168 8.62 16.59 5.99
N LEU A 169 7.78 16.07 5.09
CA LEU A 169 6.97 14.87 5.33
C LEU A 169 7.84 13.67 5.74
N LEU A 170 8.91 13.40 4.98
CA LEU A 170 9.86 12.34 5.30
C LEU A 170 10.51 12.57 6.66
N LYS A 171 11.01 13.78 6.91
CA LYS A 171 11.67 14.12 8.18
C LYS A 171 10.72 13.92 9.36
N ASP A 172 9.48 14.40 9.25
CA ASP A 172 8.48 14.33 10.32
C ASP A 172 8.07 12.87 10.58
N LEU A 173 7.87 12.06 9.53
CA LEU A 173 7.61 10.63 9.65
C LEU A 173 8.79 9.87 10.28
N ILE A 174 10.02 10.16 9.85
CA ILE A 174 11.23 9.55 10.39
C ILE A 174 11.38 9.85 11.89
N GLN A 175 11.14 11.11 12.29
CA GLN A 175 11.22 11.56 13.68
C GLN A 175 10.13 10.93 14.55
N LEU A 176 8.88 10.92 14.07
CA LEU A 176 7.74 10.34 14.79
C LEU A 176 7.95 8.85 15.08
N LEU A 177 8.68 8.16 14.21
CA LEU A 177 8.88 6.72 14.28
C LEU A 177 10.23 6.34 14.89
N SER A 178 10.89 7.27 15.59
CA SER A 178 12.10 7.00 16.37
C SER A 178 11.91 5.78 17.28
N GLY A 179 12.84 4.82 17.26
CA GLY A 179 12.73 3.58 18.03
C GLY A 179 11.95 2.42 17.39
N THR A 180 11.36 2.60 16.19
CA THR A 180 10.61 1.55 15.47
C THR A 180 11.36 1.12 14.21
N THR A 181 11.42 -0.19 13.93
CA THR A 181 11.92 -0.74 12.67
C THR A 181 10.82 -0.78 11.61
N GLY A 182 11.18 -0.54 10.35
CA GLY A 182 10.17 -0.49 9.31
C GLY A 182 10.68 -0.01 7.97
N LYS A 183 9.77 0.07 7.01
CA LYS A 183 10.02 0.40 5.61
C LYS A 183 9.01 1.46 5.19
N PHE A 184 9.52 2.46 4.49
CA PHE A 184 8.76 3.65 4.13
C PHE A 184 8.82 3.81 2.64
N TYR A 185 7.66 3.74 2.00
CA TYR A 185 7.50 4.02 0.59
C TYR A 185 6.83 5.38 0.47
N LEU A 186 7.52 6.28 -0.21
CA LEU A 186 6.97 7.59 -0.52
C LEU A 186 7.15 7.82 -2.00
N ARG A 187 6.05 8.13 -2.68
CA ARG A 187 6.08 8.46 -4.09
C ARG A 187 5.51 9.84 -4.31
N THR A 188 6.19 10.61 -5.13
CA THR A 188 5.68 11.87 -5.66
C THR A 188 5.34 11.75 -7.14
N ASP A 189 4.91 12.87 -7.70
CA ASP A 189 4.76 13.09 -9.13
C ASP A 189 6.03 12.78 -9.96
N LYS A 190 7.22 12.80 -9.36
CA LYS A 190 8.52 12.66 -10.04
C LYS A 190 9.43 11.57 -9.49
N HIS A 191 9.26 11.18 -8.23
CA HIS A 191 10.25 10.35 -7.54
C HIS A 191 9.59 9.27 -6.70
N SER A 192 10.29 8.15 -6.50
CA SER A 192 9.96 7.16 -5.49
C SER A 192 11.13 7.03 -4.51
N TYR A 193 10.80 6.97 -3.23
CA TYR A 193 11.72 6.83 -2.12
C TYR A 193 11.36 5.57 -1.34
N LEU A 194 12.34 4.71 -1.14
CA LEU A 194 12.26 3.62 -0.17
C LEU A 194 13.28 3.89 0.92
N CYS A 195 12.81 4.18 2.13
CA CYS A 195 13.67 4.25 3.30
C CYS A 195 13.52 2.97 4.12
N LEU A 196 14.64 2.29 4.36
CA LEU A 196 14.71 1.18 5.29
C LEU A 196 15.15 1.70 6.65
N LYS A 197 14.36 1.47 7.69
CA LYS A 197 14.75 1.74 9.07
C LYS A 197 15.16 0.45 9.74
N LYS A 198 16.48 0.27 9.86
CA LYS A 198 17.10 -0.97 10.37
C LYS A 198 17.20 -1.00 11.89
N ASP A 199 17.50 0.13 12.54
CA ASP A 199 17.68 0.21 14.00
C ASP A 199 16.98 1.44 14.60
N LYS A 200 16.91 1.48 15.94
CA LYS A 200 16.21 2.51 16.73
C LYS A 200 16.66 3.95 16.41
N GLU A 201 17.89 4.15 15.94
CA GLU A 201 18.50 5.49 15.81
C GLU A 201 19.14 5.78 14.43
N THR A 202 19.18 4.82 13.50
CA THR A 202 19.83 5.03 12.19
C THR A 202 18.83 4.91 11.04
N LEU A 203 18.79 5.98 10.24
CA LEU A 203 18.22 5.92 8.90
C LEU A 203 19.08 4.97 8.06
N GLY A 204 18.48 3.89 7.57
CA GLY A 204 19.14 3.05 6.58
C GLY A 204 19.17 3.72 5.20
N PRO A 205 19.63 2.99 4.17
CA PRO A 205 19.75 3.54 2.83
C PRO A 205 18.39 4.05 2.32
N VAL A 206 18.41 5.24 1.74
CA VAL A 206 17.29 5.80 0.97
C VAL A 206 17.54 5.47 -0.49
N PHE A 207 16.68 4.63 -1.06
CA PHE A 207 16.71 4.36 -2.50
C PHE A 207 15.89 5.42 -3.21
N PHE A 208 16.45 5.98 -4.28
CA PHE A 208 15.85 7.01 -5.08
C PHE A 208 15.69 6.51 -6.51
N GLN A 209 14.50 6.71 -7.07
CA GLN A 209 14.24 6.43 -8.47
C GLN A 209 13.41 7.54 -9.09
N GLU A 210 13.91 8.12 -10.19
CA GLU A 210 13.10 8.99 -11.05
C GLU A 210 12.00 8.19 -11.72
N LYS A 211 10.80 8.77 -11.77
CA LYS A 211 9.62 8.13 -12.35
C LYS A 211 8.93 9.12 -13.28
N GLU A 212 8.38 8.59 -14.36
CA GLU A 212 7.44 9.34 -15.18
C GLU A 212 6.22 9.74 -14.35
N LYS A 213 5.62 10.90 -14.68
CA LYS A 213 4.42 11.46 -14.02
C LYS A 213 3.16 10.66 -14.37
N VAL A 214 3.12 9.41 -13.91
CA VAL A 214 2.03 8.45 -14.14
C VAL A 214 1.17 8.26 -12.88
N TRP A 215 1.64 8.74 -11.72
CA TRP A 215 1.07 8.47 -10.41
C TRP A 215 0.58 9.75 -9.74
N ASP A 216 -0.54 9.64 -9.03
CA ASP A 216 -0.78 10.55 -7.91
C ASP A 216 0.31 10.29 -6.86
N SER A 217 0.74 11.34 -6.17
CA SER A 217 1.65 11.18 -5.02
C SER A 217 0.99 10.25 -3.99
N PHE A 218 1.78 9.55 -3.19
CA PHE A 218 1.25 8.73 -2.10
C PHE A 218 2.29 8.49 -1.01
N VAL A 219 1.82 8.23 0.21
CA VAL A 219 2.62 7.66 1.29
C VAL A 219 2.14 6.23 1.55
N PHE A 220 3.08 5.30 1.70
CA PHE A 220 2.80 3.95 2.15
C PHE A 220 3.87 3.50 3.15
N LEU A 221 3.44 3.26 4.37
CA LEU A 221 4.25 2.92 5.52
C LEU A 221 4.05 1.45 5.87
N ILE A 222 5.14 0.73 6.13
CA ILE A 222 5.14 -0.64 6.64
C ILE A 222 6.01 -0.68 7.88
N LEU A 223 5.42 -0.83 9.05
CA LEU A 223 6.13 -0.99 10.32
C LEU A 223 6.03 -2.43 10.80
N GLU A 224 7.14 -2.93 11.33
CA GLU A 224 7.29 -4.31 11.78
C GLU A 224 8.00 -4.32 13.12
N LYS A 225 7.49 -5.12 14.03
CA LYS A 225 8.12 -5.35 15.32
C LYS A 225 8.01 -6.82 15.69
N GLU A 226 9.15 -7.45 15.96
CA GLU A 226 9.17 -8.81 16.51
C GLU A 226 8.61 -8.79 17.93
N ILE A 227 7.70 -9.72 18.21
CA ILE A 227 7.16 -9.91 19.56
C ILE A 227 8.20 -10.73 20.33
N SER A 228 8.94 -10.08 21.23
CA SER A 228 9.83 -10.77 22.16
C SER A 228 8.99 -11.56 23.16
N ASN A 229 9.17 -12.87 23.21
CA ASN A 229 8.60 -13.73 24.25
C ASN A 229 9.25 -13.47 25.61
#